data_AF-A0A1V4ST25-F1
#
_entry.id   AF-A0A1V4ST25-F1
#
_cell.length_a   1.000
_cell.length_b   1.000
_cell.length_c   1.000
_cell.angle_alpha   90.00
_cell.angle_beta   90.00
_cell.angle_gamma   90.00
#
_symmetry.space_group_name_H-M   'P 1'
#
loop_
_entity.id
_entity.type
_entity.pdbx_description
1 polymer ?
#
loop_
_entity_poly.entity_id
_entity_poly.type
_entity_poly.pdbx_seq_one_letter_code
_entity_poly.pdbx_strand_id
1 'polypeptide(L)' 'MKNAIENVNCSLNELNEAKASLEQALSTVEKPENKKLIQDSLNSVCESIECVQNAVKNYKESSK' A
#
# COMPACT_ATOMS: atom_id res chain seq x y z
N MET A 1 20.85 -8.93 -3.09
CA MET A 1 19.67 -9.79 -2.89
C MET A 1 19.05 -9.33 -1.58
N LYS A 2 17.79 -8.86 -1.59
CA LYS A 2 17.15 -8.34 -0.38
C LYS A 2 16.75 -9.49 0.54
N ASN A 3 16.96 -9.37 1.85
CA ASN A 3 16.43 -10.32 2.81
C ASN A 3 14.89 -10.21 2.90
N ALA A 4 14.24 -11.11 3.62
CA ALA A 4 12.78 -11.15 3.63
C ALA A 4 12.15 -9.88 4.21
N ILE A 5 12.68 -9.31 5.30
CA ILE A 5 12.16 -8.05 5.87
C ILE A 5 12.42 -6.85 4.96
N GLU A 6 13.55 -6.81 4.26
CA GLU A 6 13.84 -5.80 3.25
C GLU A 6 12.82 -5.86 2.10
N ASN A 7 12.42 -7.05 1.65
CA ASN A 7 11.36 -7.19 0.65
C ASN A 7 10.01 -6.70 1.17
N VAL A 8 9.63 -7.02 2.42
CA VAL A 8 8.37 -6.53 3.03
C VAL A 8 8.37 -5.00 3.13
N ASN A 9 9.49 -4.39 3.55
CA ASN A 9 9.63 -2.93 3.59
C ASN A 9 9.56 -2.30 2.19
N CYS A 10 10.09 -2.97 1.16
CA CYS A 10 9.96 -2.49 -0.21
C CYS A 10 8.51 -2.52 -0.70
N SER A 11 7.78 -3.60 -0.43
CA SER A 11 6.36 -3.67 -0.74
C SER A 11 5.55 -2.60 -0.01
N LEU A 12 5.92 -2.26 1.24
CA LEU A 12 5.29 -1.15 1.96
C LEU A 12 5.52 0.20 1.25
N ASN A 13 6.73 0.44 0.74
CA ASN A 13 7.01 1.66 -0.04
C ASN A 13 6.18 1.71 -1.33
N GLU A 14 6.16 0.63 -2.11
CA GLU A 14 5.40 0.55 -3.36
C GLU A 14 3.90 0.76 -3.13
N LEU A 15 3.35 0.23 -2.04
CA LEU A 15 1.95 0.48 -1.65
C LEU A 15 1.69 1.95 -1.29
N ASN A 16 2.62 2.62 -0.61
CA ASN A 16 2.49 4.06 -0.32
C ASN A 16 2.56 4.92 -1.58
N GLU A 17 3.40 4.55 -2.56
CA GLU A 17 3.45 5.21 -3.88
C GLU A 17 2.14 5.01 -4.66
N ALA A 18 1.59 3.79 -4.62
CA ALA A 18 0.28 3.48 -5.22
C ALA A 18 -0.85 4.29 -4.56
N LYS A 19 -0.83 4.40 -3.22
CA LYS A 19 -1.78 5.23 -2.47
C LYS A 19 -1.74 6.69 -2.93
N ALA A 20 -0.55 7.29 -2.99
CA ALA A 20 -0.38 8.68 -3.44
C ALA A 20 -0.87 8.89 -4.88
N SER A 21 -0.61 7.93 -5.77
CA SER A 21 -1.07 7.97 -7.16
C SER A 21 -2.60 7.91 -7.26
N LEU A 22 -3.25 7.08 -6.44
CA LEU A 22 -4.71 6.98 -6.37
C LEU A 22 -5.36 8.23 -5.76
N GLU A 23 -4.76 8.82 -4.73
CA GLU A 23 -5.20 10.11 -4.17
C GLU A 23 -5.12 11.23 -5.21
N GLN A 24 -4.05 11.26 -6.01
CA GLN A 24 -3.93 12.19 -7.13
C GLN A 24 -5.02 11.94 -8.18
N ALA A 25 -5.26 10.67 -8.56
CA ALA A 25 -6.32 10.34 -9.52
C ALA A 25 -7.72 10.75 -9.03
N LEU A 26 -8.01 10.62 -7.74
CA LEU A 26 -9.27 11.11 -7.13
C LEU A 26 -9.44 12.63 -7.23
N SER A 27 -8.32 13.37 -7.24
CA SER A 27 -8.35 14.83 -7.36
C SER A 27 -8.64 15.31 -8.79
N THR A 28 -8.35 14.47 -9.79
CA THR A 28 -8.48 14.83 -11.22
C THR A 28 -9.69 14.20 -11.91
N VAL A 29 -10.29 13.17 -11.33
CA VAL A 29 -11.41 12.44 -11.94
C VAL A 29 -12.72 13.23 -11.83
N GLU A 30 -13.37 13.46 -12.98
CA GLU A 30 -14.62 14.24 -13.04
C GLU A 30 -15.87 13.37 -12.87
N LYS A 31 -15.83 12.14 -13.41
CA LYS A 31 -16.99 11.24 -13.43
C LYS A 31 -17.20 10.57 -12.06
N PRO A 32 -18.38 10.70 -11.43
CA PRO A 32 -18.64 10.11 -10.11
C PRO A 32 -18.46 8.59 -10.05
N GLU A 33 -18.83 7.87 -11.11
CA GLU A 33 -18.66 6.43 -11.21
C GLU A 33 -17.18 6.03 -11.17
N ASN A 34 -16.32 6.76 -11.88
CA ASN A 34 -14.88 6.53 -11.85
C ASN A 34 -14.28 6.94 -10.50
N LYS A 35 -14.79 8.02 -9.90
CA LYS A 35 -14.39 8.43 -8.54
C LYS A 35 -14.65 7.33 -7.52
N LYS A 36 -15.80 6.67 -7.60
CA LYS A 36 -16.11 5.51 -6.76
C LYS A 36 -15.13 4.36 -6.99
N LEU A 37 -14.85 3.98 -8.24
CA LEU A 37 -13.89 2.92 -8.55
C LEU A 37 -12.48 3.20 -8.01
N ILE A 38 -12.02 4.44 -8.15
CA ILE A 38 -10.71 4.85 -7.63
C ILE A 38 -10.73 4.87 -6.10
N GLN A 39 -11.80 5.33 -5.47
CA GLN A 39 -11.95 5.30 -4.02
C GLN A 39 -11.95 3.88 -3.46
N ASP A 40 -12.67 2.95 -4.10
CA ASP A 40 -12.69 1.54 -3.71
C ASP A 40 -11.29 0.94 -3.83
N SER A 41 -10.56 1.25 -4.90
CA SER A 41 -9.16 0.84 -5.08
C SER A 41 -8.22 1.42 -4.01
N LEU A 42 -8.39 2.71 -3.68
CA LEU A 42 -7.63 3.38 -2.63
C LEU A 42 -7.86 2.72 -1.26
N ASN A 43 -9.11 2.36 -0.95
CA ASN A 43 -9.45 1.67 0.29
C ASN A 43 -8.72 0.32 0.39
N SER A 44 -8.72 -0.49 -0.67
CA SER A 44 -8.00 -1.77 -0.70
C SER A 44 -6.48 -1.61 -0.53
N VAL A 45 -5.89 -0.54 -1.09
CA VAL A 45 -4.47 -0.23 -0.89
C VAL A 45 -4.19 0.15 0.56
N CYS A 46 -5.05 0.97 1.20
CA CYS A 46 -4.92 1.31 2.62
C CYS A 46 -4.99 0.06 3.52
N GLU A 47 -5.95 -0.85 3.29
CA GLU A 47 -6.04 -2.12 4.01
C GLU A 47 -4.78 -2.98 3.84
N SER A 48 -4.22 -3.00 2.62
CA SER A 48 -2.97 -3.70 2.33
C SER A 48 -1.78 -3.08 3.06
N ILE A 49 -1.69 -1.75 3.13
CA ILE A 49 -0.67 -1.02 3.90
C ILE A 49 -0.74 -1.43 5.37
N GLU A 50 -1.93 -1.45 5.97
CA GLU A 50 -2.11 -1.84 7.37
C GLU A 50 -1.65 -3.28 7.62
N CYS A 51 -1.99 -4.21 6.72
CA CYS A 51 -1.55 -5.60 6.78
C CYS A 51 -0.01 -5.71 6.73
N VAL A 52 0.64 -4.99 5.81
CA VAL A 52 2.09 -5.00 5.65
C VAL A 52 2.79 -4.32 6.83
N GLN A 53 2.28 -3.20 7.34
CA GLN A 53 2.81 -2.54 8.54
C GLN A 53 2.73 -3.47 9.75
N ASN A 54 1.63 -4.21 9.90
CA ASN A 54 1.51 -5.24 10.93
C ASN A 54 2.53 -6.36 10.73
N ALA A 55 2.79 -6.79 9.50
CA ALA A 55 3.84 -7.77 9.21
C ALA A 55 5.23 -7.25 9.59
N VAL A 56 5.58 -6.01 9.22
CA VAL A 56 6.85 -5.36 9.60
C VAL A 56 7.01 -5.29 11.12
N LYS A 57 5.97 -4.81 11.83
CA LYS A 57 6.00 -4.65 13.29
C LYS A 57 6.18 -5.96 14.03
N ASN A 58 5.58 -7.04 13.53
CA ASN A 58 5.63 -8.35 14.16
C ASN A 58 6.69 -9.27 13.55
N TYR A 59 7.50 -8.77 12.62
CA TYR A 59 8.51 -9.56 11.95
C TYR A 59 9.57 -10.01 12.97
N LYS A 60 9.73 -11.32 13.12
CA LYS A 60 10.78 -11.92 13.95
C LYS A 60 11.80 -12.54 13.04
N GLU A 61 12.96 -11.90 12.96
CA GLU A 61 14.11 -12.47 12.29
C GLU A 61 14.68 -13.58 13.17
N SER A 62 15.02 -14.74 12.57
CA SER A 62 15.66 -15.81 13.33
C SER A 62 17.02 -15.32 13.81
N SER A 63 17.23 -15.26 15.12
CA SER A 63 18.57 -15.10 15.69
C SER A 63 19.42 -16.28 15.23
N LYS A 64 20.45 -16.00 14.43
CA LYS A 64 21.48 -16.98 14.07
C LYS A 64 22.36 -17.31 15.27
#